data_AF-A0A441V3S9-F1
#
_entry.id   AF-A0A441V3S9-F1
#
_cell.length_a   1.000
_cell.length_b   1.000
_cell.length_c   1.000
_cell.angle_alpha   90.00
_cell.angle_beta   90.00
_cell.angle_gamma   90.00
#
_symmetry.space_group_name_H-M   'P 1'
#
loop_
_entity.id
_entity.type
_entity.pdbx_description
1 polymer ?
#
loop_
_entity_poly.entity_id
_entity_poly.type
_entity_poly.pdbx_seq_one_letter_code
_entity_poly.pdbx_strand_id
1 'polypeptide(L)'
;MNGDSPEMKDFFDRLRADTKKDGRQDMMETLVMAAIGAALGYWAYGTLAHALLFGFLVFAASAVGNRIVAELRMQRAQDEARRLMDQP
;
A
#
# COMPACT_ATOMS: atom_id res chain seq x y z
N MET A 1 10.13 -5.44 29.88
CA MET A 1 10.84 -6.01 28.73
C MET A 1 11.74 -4.94 28.16
N ASN A 2 13.06 -5.10 28.24
CA ASN A 2 14.03 -4.13 27.72
C ASN A 2 14.03 -4.19 26.18
N GLY A 3 13.45 -3.17 25.53
CA GLY A 3 13.41 -3.03 24.07
C GLY A 3 14.76 -2.67 23.42
N ASP A 4 15.88 -3.03 24.06
CA ASP A 4 17.23 -2.63 23.70
C ASP A 4 18.14 -3.81 23.27
N SER A 5 17.61 -5.03 23.16
CA SER A 5 18.38 -6.13 22.59
C SER A 5 18.69 -5.86 21.11
N PRO A 6 19.93 -6.11 20.64
CA PRO A 6 20.32 -5.90 19.24
C PRO A 6 19.38 -6.59 18.25
N GLU A 7 18.87 -7.77 18.61
CA GLU A 7 17.95 -8.58 17.81
C GLU A 7 16.57 -7.90 17.60
N MET A 8 16.06 -7.19 18.61
CA MET A 8 14.80 -6.44 18.48
C MET A 8 14.96 -5.25 17.53
N LYS A 9 16.10 -4.54 17.60
CA LYS A 9 16.40 -3.43 16.68
C LYS A 9 16.51 -3.91 15.23
N ASP A 10 17.25 -5.00 15.00
CA ASP A 10 17.38 -5.62 13.69
C ASP A 10 16.03 -6.06 13.11
N PHE A 11 15.14 -6.59 13.94
CA PHE A 11 13.80 -6.99 13.52
C PHE A 11 12.93 -5.78 13.11
N PHE A 12 12.91 -4.71 13.90
CA PHE A 12 12.17 -3.49 13.55
C PHE A 12 12.75 -2.78 12.32
N ASP A 13 14.07 -2.79 12.15
CA ASP A 13 14.72 -2.20 10.98
C ASP A 13 14.37 -2.98 9.70
N ARG A 14 14.33 -4.33 9.77
CA ARG A 14 13.85 -5.17 8.66
C ARG A 14 12.38 -4.91 8.34
N LEU A 15 11.51 -4.89 9.35
CA LEU A 15 10.09 -4.57 9.16
C LEU A 15 9.88 -3.20 8.50
N ARG A 16 10.67 -2.20 8.92
CA ARG A 16 10.63 -0.85 8.34
C ARG A 16 11.12 -0.84 6.89
N ALA A 17 12.16 -1.61 6.58
CA ALA A 17 12.66 -1.77 5.23
C ALA A 17 11.64 -2.45 4.31
N ASP A 18 10.99 -3.52 4.77
CA ASP A 18 9.96 -4.25 4.02
C ASP A 18 8.72 -3.39 3.81
N THR A 19 8.23 -2.69 4.84
CA THR A 19 7.10 -1.75 4.72
C THR A 19 7.39 -0.64 3.69
N LYS A 20 8.62 -0.13 3.68
CA LYS A 20 9.03 0.91 2.72
C LYS A 20 9.14 0.35 1.29
N LYS A 21 9.57 -0.90 1.14
CA LYS A 21 9.66 -1.58 -0.15
C LYS A 21 8.26 -1.83 -0.72
N ASP A 22 7.36 -2.37 0.10
CA ASP A 22 5.97 -2.63 -0.26
C ASP A 22 5.27 -1.32 -0.65
N GLY A 23 5.41 -0.26 0.14
CA GLY A 23 4.81 1.04 -0.19
C GLY A 23 5.32 1.64 -1.51
N ARG A 24 6.59 1.40 -1.88
CA ARG A 24 7.11 1.82 -3.20
C ARG A 24 6.52 0.99 -4.33
N GLN A 25 6.39 -0.31 -4.13
CA GLN A 25 5.80 -1.20 -5.12
C GLN A 25 4.32 -0.84 -5.36
N ASP A 26 3.54 -0.67 -4.29
CA ASP A 26 2.13 -0.27 -4.36
C ASP A 26 1.97 1.08 -5.09
N MET A 27 2.88 2.03 -4.85
CA MET A 27 2.89 3.31 -5.55
C MET A 27 3.20 3.15 -7.05
N MET A 28 4.17 2.30 -7.41
CA MET A 28 4.47 2.02 -8.82
C MET A 28 3.28 1.35 -9.52
N GLU A 29 2.67 0.35 -8.90
CA GLU A 29 1.49 -0.33 -9.44
C GLU A 29 0.33 0.66 -9.62
N THR A 30 0.12 1.56 -8.66
CA THR A 30 -0.89 2.63 -8.74
C THR A 30 -0.63 3.58 -9.91
N LEU A 31 0.62 4.01 -10.11
CA LEU A 31 0.98 4.88 -11.23
C LEU A 31 0.82 4.19 -12.59
N VAL A 32 1.16 2.90 -12.68
CA VAL A 32 0.95 2.10 -13.90
C VAL A 32 -0.54 1.98 -14.21
N MET A 33 -1.37 1.67 -13.22
CA MET A 33 -2.82 1.60 -13.39
C MET A 33 -3.41 2.95 -13.79
N ALA A 34 -2.95 4.05 -13.18
CA ALA A 34 -3.35 5.41 -13.55
C ALA A 34 -2.98 5.73 -15.01
N ALA A 35 -1.78 5.34 -15.46
CA ALA A 35 -1.37 5.52 -16.84
C ALA A 35 -2.24 4.70 -17.82
N ILE A 36 -2.59 3.47 -17.46
CA ILE A 36 -3.52 2.64 -18.25
C ILE A 36 -4.90 3.31 -18.31
N GLY A 37 -5.43 3.77 -17.18
CA GLY A 37 -6.70 4.51 -17.12
C GLY A 37 -6.69 5.76 -17.99
N ALA A 38 -5.58 6.51 -17.98
CA ALA A 38 -5.41 7.67 -18.83
C ALA A 38 -5.38 7.32 -20.31
N ALA A 39 -4.64 6.26 -20.69
CA ALA A 39 -4.57 5.79 -22.07
C ALA A 39 -5.94 5.34 -22.59
N LEU A 40 -6.70 4.61 -21.78
CA LEU A 40 -8.07 4.20 -22.11
C LEU A 40 -9.01 5.40 -22.22
N GLY A 41 -8.90 6.37 -21.31
CA GLY A 41 -9.67 7.62 -21.38
C GLY A 41 -9.37 8.43 -22.64
N TYR A 42 -8.10 8.51 -23.04
CA TYR A 42 -7.73 9.13 -24.30
C TYR A 42 -8.28 8.37 -25.50
N TRP A 43 -8.18 7.04 -25.49
CA TRP A 43 -8.64 6.21 -26.61
C TRP A 43 -10.16 6.29 -26.81
N ALA A 44 -10.94 6.35 -25.74
CA ALA A 44 -12.40 6.42 -25.80
C ALA A 44 -12.93 7.79 -26.26
N TYR A 45 -12.27 8.88 -25.87
CA TYR A 45 -12.81 10.24 -26.08
C TYR A 45 -11.94 11.14 -26.97
N GLY A 46 -10.72 10.73 -27.30
CA GLY A 46 -9.79 11.47 -28.16
C GLY A 46 -9.23 12.76 -27.56
N THR A 47 -9.44 13.03 -26.27
CA THR A 47 -9.05 14.30 -25.63
C THR A 47 -8.16 14.09 -24.42
N LEU A 48 -7.20 15.01 -24.24
CA LEU A 48 -6.28 15.01 -23.10
C LEU A 48 -6.99 15.22 -21.76
N ALA A 49 -8.10 15.96 -21.74
CA ALA A 49 -8.88 16.19 -20.53
C ALA A 49 -9.45 14.88 -19.96
N HIS A 50 -10.00 14.00 -20.83
CA HIS A 50 -10.48 12.69 -20.40
C HIS A 50 -9.32 11.79 -19.98
N ALA A 51 -8.19 11.83 -20.67
CA ALA A 51 -7.00 11.09 -20.26
C ALA A 51 -6.56 11.44 -18.83
N LEU A 52 -6.45 12.73 -18.51
CA LEU A 52 -6.08 13.18 -17.17
C LEU A 52 -7.15 12.82 -16.14
N LEU A 53 -8.43 13.01 -16.46
CA LEU A 53 -9.54 12.68 -15.57
C LEU A 53 -9.56 11.18 -15.23
N PHE A 54 -9.53 10.30 -16.23
CA PHE A 54 -9.58 8.86 -16.00
C PHE A 54 -8.31 8.35 -15.33
N GLY A 55 -7.13 8.89 -15.67
CA GLY A 55 -5.90 8.57 -14.96
C GLY A 55 -5.95 8.97 -13.49
N PHE A 56 -6.46 10.18 -13.19
CA PHE A 56 -6.65 10.64 -11.82
C PHE A 56 -7.66 9.78 -11.05
N LEU A 57 -8.78 9.40 -11.67
CA LEU A 57 -9.80 8.56 -11.03
C LEU A 57 -9.23 7.18 -10.66
N VAL A 58 -8.48 6.54 -11.57
CA VAL A 58 -7.84 5.26 -11.28
C VAL A 58 -6.78 5.42 -10.19
N PHE A 59 -5.95 6.46 -10.26
CA PHE A 59 -4.97 6.77 -9.21
C PHE A 59 -5.64 6.90 -7.84
N ALA A 60 -6.71 7.70 -7.73
CA ALA A 60 -7.41 7.95 -6.48
C ALA A 60 -8.04 6.67 -5.92
N ALA A 61 -8.67 5.86 -6.79
CA ALA A 61 -9.25 4.58 -6.39
C ALA A 61 -8.20 3.61 -5.85
N SER A 62 -7.08 3.45 -6.55
CA SER A 62 -5.95 2.61 -6.12
C SER A 62 -5.33 3.12 -4.80
N ALA A 63 -5.13 4.43 -4.65
CA ALA A 63 -4.57 5.00 -3.43
C ALA A 63 -5.45 4.74 -2.20
N VAL A 64 -6.77 4.87 -2.34
CA VAL A 64 -7.73 4.53 -1.26
C VAL A 64 -7.69 3.02 -0.98
N GLY A 65 -7.68 2.19 -2.01
CA GLY A 65 -7.58 0.73 -1.87
C GLY A 65 -6.33 0.29 -1.09
N ASN A 66 -5.17 0.84 -1.45
CA ASN A 66 -3.90 0.53 -0.78
C ASN A 66 -3.93 0.92 0.70
N ARG A 67 -4.55 2.06 1.04
CA ARG A 67 -4.73 2.47 2.43
C ARG A 67 -5.58 1.49 3.22
N ILE A 68 -6.71 1.06 2.65
CA ILE A 68 -7.61 0.08 3.31
C ILE A 68 -6.89 -1.24 3.53
N VAL A 69 -6.15 -1.72 2.53
CA VAL A 69 -5.36 -2.97 2.64
C VAL A 69 -4.30 -2.84 3.73
N ALA A 70 -3.61 -1.70 3.83
CA ALA A 70 -2.64 -1.45 4.89
C ALA A 70 -3.29 -1.48 6.29
N GLU A 71 -4.43 -0.82 6.46
CA GLU A 71 -5.18 -0.83 7.73
C GLU A 71 -5.62 -2.25 8.11
N LEU A 72 -6.11 -3.05 7.16
CA LEU A 72 -6.50 -4.44 7.38
C LEU A 72 -5.30 -5.34 7.76
N ARG A 73 -4.13 -5.13 7.13
CA ARG A 73 -2.91 -5.86 7.49
C ARG A 73 -2.48 -5.56 8.92
N MET A 74 -2.56 -4.30 9.35
CA MET A 74 -2.25 -3.92 10.74
C MET A 74 -3.24 -4.53 11.73
N GLN A 75 -4.53 -4.54 11.43
CA GLN A 75 -5.54 -5.16 12.30
C GLN A 75 -5.29 -6.67 12.46
N ARG A 76 -5.02 -7.39 11.35
CA ARG A 76 -4.70 -8.82 11.41
C ARG A 76 -3.46 -9.11 12.25
N ALA A 77 -2.42 -8.30 12.11
CA ALA A 77 -1.21 -8.45 12.92
C ALA A 77 -1.49 -8.22 14.42
N GLN A 78 -2.35 -7.27 14.77
CA GLN A 78 -2.77 -7.03 16.15
C GLN A 78 -3.61 -8.19 16.72
N ASP A 79 -4.53 -8.73 15.94
CA ASP A 79 -5.36 -9.87 16.35
C ASP A 79 -4.53 -11.13 16.56
N GLU A 80 -3.55 -11.40 15.69
CA GLU A 80 -2.64 -12.54 15.81
C GLU A 80 -1.72 -12.39 17.03
N ALA A 81 -1.21 -11.18 17.29
CA ALA A 81 -0.45 -10.88 18.49
C ALA A 81 -1.28 -11.10 19.77
N ARG A 82 -2.55 -10.68 19.80
CA ARG A 82 -3.45 -10.93 20.94
C ARG A 82 -3.67 -12.42 21.18
N ARG A 83 -3.92 -13.19 20.11
CA ARG A 83 -4.09 -14.66 20.21
C ARG A 83 -2.86 -15.38 20.77
N LEU A 84 -1.65 -14.92 20.41
CA LEU A 84 -0.41 -15.48 20.94
C LEU A 84 -0.17 -15.09 22.41
N MET A 85 -0.64 -13.92 22.86
CA MET A 85 -0.55 -13.50 24.26
C MET A 85 -1.58 -14.18 25.17
N ASP A 86 -2.73 -14.56 24.62
CA ASP A 86 -3.79 -15.27 25.36
C ASP A 86 -3.55 -16.80 25.44
N GLN A 87 -2.53 -17.34 24.76
CA GLN A 87 -2.09 -18.72 24.95
C GLN A 87 -1.11 -18.81 26.14
N PRO A 88 -1.43 -19.55 27.21
CA PRO A 88 -0.60 -19.69 28.41
C PRO A 88 0.69 -20.48 28.19
#